data_AF-A0A7R9C2T6-F1
#
_entry.id   AF-A0A7R9C2T6-F1
#
_cell.length_a   1.000
_cell.length_b   1.000
_cell.length_c   1.000
_cell.angle_alpha   90.00
_cell.angle_beta   90.00
_cell.angle_gamma   90.00
#
_symmetry.space_group_name_H-M   'P 1'
#
loop_
_entity.id
_entity.type
_entity.pdbx_description
1 polymer ?
#
loop_
_entity_poly.entity_id
_entity_poly.type
_entity_poly.pdbx_seq_one_letter_code
_entity_poly.pdbx_strand_id
1 'polypeptide(L)'
;MAEDTITKAVEECNLKPISASRTAGLLLEGAHFWTPTLFIRLVQDFGLETEVAQHLSNTYGDRALSVAKMASLTGKRWPVVGRRIHEDFPYIDAEVC
;
A
#
# COMPACT_ATOMS: atom_id res chain seq x y z
N MET A 1 -8.30 11.48 19.34
CA MET A 1 -8.66 12.51 18.33
C MET A 1 -9.85 12.11 17.48
N ALA A 2 -9.75 11.14 16.55
CA ALA A 2 -10.90 10.77 15.71
C ALA A 2 -12.07 10.19 16.52
N GLU A 3 -11.79 9.29 17.45
CA GLU A 3 -12.79 8.71 18.35
C GLU A 3 -13.47 9.76 19.23
N ASP A 4 -12.70 10.65 19.85
CA ASP A 4 -13.22 11.74 20.70
C ASP A 4 -14.19 12.65 19.94
N THR A 5 -13.87 13.00 18.69
CA THR A 5 -14.74 13.82 17.83
C THR A 5 -16.06 13.12 17.52
N ILE A 6 -16.02 11.82 17.21
CA ILE A 6 -17.23 11.02 16.95
C ILE A 6 -18.07 10.89 18.22
N THR A 7 -17.44 10.63 19.37
CA THR A 7 -18.13 10.57 20.67
C THR A 7 -18.84 11.88 20.95
N LYS A 8 -18.19 13.02 20.73
CA LYS A 8 -18.81 14.33 20.95
C LYS A 8 -19.98 14.58 19.98
N ALA A 9 -19.85 14.19 18.71
CA ALA A 9 -20.94 14.32 17.74
C ALA A 9 -22.15 13.44 18.10
N VAL A 10 -21.93 12.25 18.67
CA VAL A 10 -23.03 11.37 19.13
C VAL A 10 -23.80 12.00 20.29
N GLU A 11 -23.10 12.63 21.23
CA GLU A 11 -23.71 13.36 22.36
C GLU A 11 -24.58 14.54 21.87
N GLU A 12 -24.02 15.42 21.03
CA GLU A 12 -24.71 16.64 20.58
C GLU A 12 -25.89 16.34 19.64
N CYS A 13 -25.78 15.29 18.83
CA CYS A 13 -26.80 14.93 17.83
C CYS A 13 -27.78 13.84 18.32
N ASN A 14 -27.72 13.43 19.59
CA ASN A 14 -28.56 12.35 20.16
C ASN A 14 -28.59 11.07 19.31
N LEU A 15 -27.44 10.70 18.73
CA LEU A 15 -27.33 9.50 17.90
C LEU A 15 -27.31 8.25 18.77
N LYS A 16 -27.84 7.13 18.26
CA LYS A 16 -27.83 5.82 18.95
C LYS A 16 -26.92 4.84 18.21
N PRO A 17 -25.62 4.82 18.51
CA PRO A 17 -24.70 3.89 17.85
C PRO A 17 -25.04 2.45 18.24
N ILE A 18 -24.92 1.54 17.27
CA ILE A 18 -25.18 0.10 17.45
C ILE A 18 -24.07 -0.56 18.27
N SER A 19 -22.85 -0.02 18.23
CA SER A 19 -21.67 -0.52 18.94
C SER A 19 -20.72 0.61 19.32
N ALA A 20 -19.78 0.33 20.23
CA ALA A 20 -18.63 1.20 20.50
C ALA A 20 -17.71 1.34 19.26
N SER A 21 -16.75 2.26 19.33
CA SER A 21 -15.73 2.42 18.31
C SER A 21 -14.98 1.10 18.08
N ARG A 22 -14.82 0.73 16.81
CA ARG A 22 -14.09 -0.47 16.38
C ARG A 22 -12.81 -0.13 15.62
N THR A 23 -12.41 1.15 15.59
CA THR A 23 -11.21 1.59 14.89
C THR A 23 -9.94 1.10 15.59
N ALA A 24 -9.99 0.93 16.92
CA ALA A 24 -8.91 0.33 17.68
C ALA A 24 -8.78 -1.17 17.30
N GLY A 25 -7.64 -1.54 16.73
CA GLY A 25 -7.37 -2.91 16.27
C GLY A 25 -7.87 -3.21 14.85
N LEU A 26 -8.52 -2.25 14.18
CA LEU A 26 -8.80 -2.38 12.75
C LEU A 26 -7.50 -2.18 11.97
N LEU A 27 -7.10 -3.20 11.22
CA LEU A 27 -6.00 -3.07 10.27
C LEU A 27 -6.44 -2.17 9.11
N LEU A 28 -5.64 -1.16 8.80
CA LEU A 28 -5.86 -0.29 7.64
C LEU A 28 -5.58 -1.05 6.34
N GLU A 29 -6.10 -0.54 5.23
CA GLU A 29 -5.70 -1.02 3.90
C GLU A 29 -4.18 -0.91 3.74
N GLY A 30 -3.55 -1.92 3.16
CA GLY A 30 -2.09 -2.03 3.14
C GLY A 30 -1.55 -2.98 4.22
N ALA A 31 -2.24 -3.14 5.36
CA ALA A 31 -1.62 -3.78 6.53
C ALA A 31 -1.86 -5.29 6.67
N HIS A 32 -2.78 -5.90 5.90
CA HIS A 32 -3.22 -7.28 6.18
C HIS A 32 -2.14 -8.34 5.88
N PHE A 33 -1.52 -8.28 4.70
CA PHE A 33 -0.48 -9.24 4.29
C PHE A 33 0.91 -8.62 4.21
N TRP A 34 1.10 -7.48 4.87
CA TRP A 34 2.38 -6.81 4.87
C TRP A 34 3.34 -7.45 5.87
N THR A 35 4.57 -7.70 5.41
CA THR A 35 5.71 -8.05 6.25
C THR A 35 6.93 -7.28 5.79
N PRO A 36 7.95 -7.09 6.64
CA PRO A 36 9.22 -6.48 6.23
C PRO A 36 9.93 -7.21 5.09
N THR A 37 9.54 -8.47 4.82
CA THR A 37 10.09 -9.32 3.76
C THR A 37 9.22 -9.37 2.51
N LEU A 38 8.08 -8.66 2.46
CA LEU A 38 7.17 -8.67 1.31
C LEU A 38 7.85 -8.21 0.01
N PHE A 39 8.80 -7.27 0.10
CA PHE A 39 9.59 -6.82 -1.06
C PHE A 39 10.35 -7.98 -1.74
N ILE A 40 10.76 -9.03 -1.00
CA ILE A 40 11.43 -10.20 -1.58
C ILE A 40 10.49 -10.93 -2.55
N ARG A 41 9.21 -11.07 -2.19
CA ARG A 41 8.18 -11.64 -3.07
C ARG A 41 7.96 -10.77 -4.30
N LEU A 42 7.92 -9.44 -4.13
CA LEU A 42 7.79 -8.51 -5.27
C LEU A 42 8.94 -8.67 -6.27
N VAL A 43 10.17 -8.79 -5.79
CA VAL A 43 11.36 -9.03 -6.63
C VAL A 43 11.28 -10.40 -7.32
N GLN A 44 10.91 -11.46 -6.59
CA GLN A 44 10.89 -12.83 -7.11
C GLN A 44 9.74 -13.08 -8.09
N ASP A 45 8.53 -12.62 -7.77
CA ASP A 45 7.32 -12.92 -8.53
C ASP A 45 7.17 -12.01 -9.76
N PHE A 46 7.58 -10.74 -9.66
CA PHE A 46 7.40 -9.73 -10.72
C PHE A 46 8.69 -9.32 -11.41
N GLY A 47 9.86 -9.68 -10.87
CA GLY A 47 11.14 -9.23 -11.43
C GLY A 47 11.36 -7.72 -11.30
N LEU A 48 10.80 -7.12 -10.25
CA LEU A 48 11.01 -5.72 -9.89
C LEU A 48 12.42 -5.51 -9.35
N GLU A 49 12.94 -4.31 -9.54
CA GLU A 49 14.21 -3.91 -8.92
C GLU A 49 14.06 -3.79 -7.40
N THR A 50 15.10 -4.14 -6.65
CA THR A 50 15.04 -4.21 -5.19
C THR A 50 14.63 -2.90 -4.52
N GLU A 51 15.18 -1.76 -4.97
CA GLU A 51 14.83 -0.45 -4.42
C GLU A 51 13.35 -0.10 -4.66
N VAL A 52 12.85 -0.36 -5.87
CA VAL A 52 11.44 -0.15 -6.23
C VAL A 52 10.54 -1.07 -5.42
N ALA A 53 10.89 -2.35 -5.29
CA ALA A 53 10.13 -3.31 -4.50
C ALA A 53 10.04 -2.92 -3.01
N GLN A 54 11.14 -2.40 -2.45
CA GLN A 54 11.14 -1.87 -1.08
C GLN A 54 10.26 -0.63 -0.94
N HIS A 55 10.36 0.32 -1.88
CA HIS A 55 9.50 1.51 -1.94
C HIS A 55 8.02 1.13 -2.00
N LEU A 56 7.64 0.24 -2.91
CA LEU A 56 6.26 -0.20 -3.08
C LEU A 56 5.74 -0.92 -1.82
N SER A 57 6.53 -1.83 -1.25
CA SER A 57 6.18 -2.54 -0.03
C SER A 57 5.99 -1.60 1.16
N ASN A 58 6.81 -0.56 1.29
CA ASN A 58 6.73 0.40 2.39
C ASN A 58 5.58 1.41 2.21
N THR A 59 5.26 1.76 0.97
CA THR A 59 4.24 2.78 0.66
C THR A 59 2.84 2.18 0.58
N TYR A 60 2.68 1.03 -0.08
CA TYR A 60 1.37 0.43 -0.37
C TYR A 60 1.07 -0.81 0.47
N GLY A 61 2.05 -1.32 1.22
CA GLY A 61 1.85 -2.52 2.01
C GLY A 61 1.52 -3.75 1.15
N ASP A 62 0.47 -4.48 1.50
CA ASP A 62 -0.06 -5.60 0.71
C ASP A 62 -0.59 -5.19 -0.67
N ARG A 63 -0.98 -3.92 -0.86
CA ARG A 63 -1.42 -3.37 -2.16
C ARG A 63 -0.29 -3.25 -3.17
N ALA A 64 0.96 -3.34 -2.74
CA ALA A 64 2.12 -3.35 -3.63
C ALA A 64 2.02 -4.45 -4.71
N LEU A 65 1.41 -5.59 -4.39
CA LEU A 65 1.14 -6.68 -5.35
C LEU A 65 0.17 -6.28 -6.44
N SER A 66 -0.80 -5.40 -6.13
CA SER A 66 -1.75 -4.90 -7.12
C SER A 66 -1.09 -3.90 -8.05
N VAL A 67 -0.27 -3.00 -7.50
CA VAL A 67 0.53 -2.04 -8.29
C VAL A 67 1.50 -2.78 -9.22
N ALA A 68 2.21 -3.79 -8.70
CA ALA A 68 3.13 -4.61 -9.49
C ALA A 68 2.44 -5.37 -10.65
N LYS A 69 1.16 -5.76 -10.50
CA LYS A 69 0.38 -6.39 -11.57
C LYS A 69 -0.04 -5.42 -12.67
N MET A 70 -0.23 -4.15 -12.34
CA MET A 70 -0.58 -3.10 -13.32
C MET A 70 0.65 -2.56 -14.06
N ALA A 71 1.85 -2.84 -13.53
CA ALA A 71 3.08 -2.34 -14.09
C ALA A 71 3.40 -2.96 -15.46
N SER A 72 3.86 -2.09 -16.36
CA SER A 72 4.24 -2.49 -17.71
C SER A 72 5.57 -3.25 -17.69
N LEU A 73 5.75 -4.14 -18.67
CA LEU A 73 7.02 -4.77 -18.96
C LEU A 73 8.03 -3.72 -19.44
N THR A 74 9.25 -3.76 -18.92
CA THR A 74 10.33 -2.81 -19.29
C THR A 74 11.00 -3.17 -20.61
N GLY A 75 10.87 -4.42 -21.06
CA GLY A 75 11.59 -4.99 -22.22
C GLY A 75 13.07 -5.29 -21.97
N LYS A 76 13.57 -5.09 -20.75
CA LYS A 76 14.95 -5.43 -20.36
C LYS A 76 15.02 -6.84 -19.77
N ARG A 77 16.22 -7.43 -19.72
CA ARG A 77 16.45 -8.70 -19.00
C ARG A 77 16.22 -8.56 -17.50
N TRP A 78 16.56 -7.38 -16.96
CA TRP A 78 16.34 -6.99 -15.58
C TRP A 78 16.32 -5.45 -15.49
N PRO A 79 15.47 -4.84 -14.66
CA PRO A 79 14.24 -5.39 -14.10
C PRO A 79 13.24 -5.75 -15.21
N VAL A 80 12.39 -6.77 -15.00
CA VAL A 80 11.46 -7.28 -16.02
C VAL A 80 10.19 -6.42 -16.10
N VAL A 81 9.70 -5.99 -14.95
CA VAL A 81 8.48 -5.19 -14.77
C VAL A 81 8.83 -3.90 -14.03
N GLY A 82 8.04 -2.85 -14.22
CA GLY A 82 8.17 -1.59 -13.48
C GLY A 82 9.10 -0.62 -14.17
N ARG A 83 8.58 0.10 -15.17
CA ARG A 83 9.33 1.14 -15.86
C ARG A 83 9.44 2.34 -14.94
N ARG A 84 10.65 2.64 -14.46
CA ARG A 84 10.91 3.85 -13.69
C ARG A 84 10.51 5.11 -14.48
N ILE A 85 9.82 6.03 -13.82
CA ILE A 85 9.47 7.35 -14.38
C ILE A 85 10.73 8.20 -14.52
N HIS A 86 11.60 8.13 -13.52
CA HIS A 86 12.89 8.80 -13.47
C HIS A 86 13.95 7.83 -12.92
N GLU A 87 15.16 7.83 -13.47
CA GLU A 87 16.18 6.84 -13.11
C GLU A 87 16.64 6.97 -11.65
N ASP A 88 16.76 8.19 -11.15
CA ASP A 88 17.22 8.48 -9.77
C ASP A 88 16.18 8.20 -8.67
N PHE A 89 14.93 7.88 -9.01
CA PHE A 89 13.87 7.69 -8.02
C PHE A 89 13.16 6.34 -8.19
N PRO A 90 12.73 5.70 -7.10
CA PRO A 90 12.12 4.37 -7.14
C PRO A 90 10.65 4.38 -7.55
N TYR A 91 10.22 5.36 -8.36
CA TYR A 91 8.84 5.51 -8.80
C TYR A 91 8.63 4.87 -10.18
N ILE A 92 7.57 4.08 -10.31
CA ILE A 92 7.21 3.42 -11.57
C ILE A 92 5.95 4.00 -12.20
N ASP A 93 5.82 3.82 -13.50
CA ASP A 93 4.64 4.19 -14.28
C ASP A 93 3.32 3.71 -13.66
N ALA A 94 3.31 2.49 -13.13
CA ALA A 94 2.15 1.85 -12.50
C ALA A 94 1.59 2.58 -11.26
N GLU A 95 2.37 3.47 -10.63
CA GLU A 95 1.90 4.23 -9.45
C GLU A 95 1.03 5.43 -9.84
N VAL A 96 1.02 5.82 -11.12
CA VAL A 96 0.33 7.04 -11.62
C VAL A 96 -0.79 6.70 -12.62
N CYS A 97 -0.88 5.44 -13.05
CA CYS A 97 -1.80 4.96 -14.10
C CYS A 97 -3.11 4.38 -13.57
#